data_AF-A0A553FHH7-F1
#
_entry.id   AF-A0A553FHH7-F1
#
_cell.length_a   1.000
_cell.length_b   1.000
_cell.length_c   1.000
_cell.angle_alpha   90.00
_cell.angle_beta   90.00
_cell.angle_gamma   90.00
#
_symmetry.space_group_name_H-M   'P 1'
#
loop_
_entity.id
_entity.type
_entity.pdbx_description
1 polymer ?
#
loop_
_entity_poly.entity_id
_entity_poly.type
_entity_poly.pdbx_seq_one_letter_code
_entity_poly.pdbx_strand_id
1 'polypeptide(L)'
;MCEINNTLTLCTCDDEVDTSQPHWILRRCDPNQPENNAISMGKLKFPKFDSNLVNSLCRELASRNCFDFDYKPFEGDTLAFNTLDTRIVLKFTSGGWGYDMPSFERPKLYTKASGYINNI
;
A
#
# COMPACT_ATOMS: atom_id res chain seq x y z
N MET A 1 -23.16 -18.63 -5.08
CA MET A 1 -22.66 -19.09 -3.78
C MET A 1 -21.17 -18.81 -3.78
N CYS A 2 -20.75 -17.63 -3.31
CA CYS A 2 -19.33 -17.25 -3.35
C CYS A 2 -18.58 -17.97 -2.23
N GLU A 3 -17.69 -18.89 -2.59
CA GLU A 3 -16.77 -19.49 -1.66
C GLU A 3 -15.91 -18.38 -1.03
N ILE A 4 -16.02 -18.25 0.29
CA ILE A 4 -15.22 -17.33 1.08
C ILE A 4 -13.84 -17.98 1.19
N ASN A 5 -13.04 -17.82 0.13
CA ASN A 5 -11.63 -18.16 0.18
C ASN A 5 -10.99 -17.23 1.23
N ASN A 6 -10.61 -17.80 2.38
CA ASN A 6 -9.97 -17.11 3.50
C ASN A 6 -8.52 -16.69 3.19
N THR A 7 -8.21 -16.41 1.93
CA THR A 7 -6.86 -16.12 1.43
C THR A 7 -6.81 -14.72 0.86
N LEU A 8 -5.75 -13.97 1.17
CA LEU A 8 -5.53 -12.63 0.63
C LEU A 8 -5.49 -12.67 -0.91
N THR A 9 -6.38 -11.95 -1.57
CA THR A 9 -6.38 -11.87 -3.04
C THR A 9 -6.39 -10.42 -3.48
N LEU A 10 -5.42 -10.06 -4.31
CA LEU A 10 -5.23 -8.73 -4.88
C LEU A 10 -5.58 -8.81 -6.36
N CYS A 11 -6.81 -8.41 -6.70
CA CYS A 11 -7.28 -8.45 -8.07
C CYS A 11 -7.09 -7.09 -8.73
N THR A 12 -6.45 -7.03 -9.89
CA THR A 12 -6.43 -5.81 -10.71
C THR A 12 -7.85 -5.53 -11.22
N CYS A 13 -8.17 -4.25 -11.41
CA CYS A 13 -9.42 -3.85 -12.06
C CYS A 13 -9.10 -3.29 -13.43
N ASP A 14 -9.87 -3.71 -14.44
CA ASP A 14 -9.80 -3.14 -15.78
C ASP A 14 -10.50 -1.77 -15.85
N ASP A 15 -11.41 -1.51 -14.91
CA ASP A 15 -12.15 -0.25 -14.74
C ASP A 15 -11.55 0.62 -13.61
N GLU A 16 -11.97 1.89 -13.54
CA GLU A 16 -11.62 2.79 -12.43
C GLU A 16 -11.94 2.16 -11.07
N VAL A 17 -10.93 2.09 -10.20
CA VAL A 17 -11.09 1.55 -8.85
C VAL A 17 -11.83 2.55 -7.97
N ASP A 18 -12.96 2.12 -7.42
CA ASP A 18 -13.68 2.88 -6.40
C ASP A 18 -12.86 2.93 -5.11
N THR A 19 -12.18 4.06 -4.90
CA THR A 19 -11.34 4.31 -3.71
C THR A 19 -12.12 4.48 -2.41
N SER A 20 -13.46 4.55 -2.47
CA SER A 20 -14.31 4.50 -1.26
C SER A 20 -14.46 3.08 -0.70
N GLN A 21 -14.14 2.06 -1.50
CA GLN A 21 -14.15 0.66 -1.11
C GLN A 21 -12.75 0.16 -0.72
N PRO A 22 -12.64 -0.97 0.01
CA PRO A 22 -11.35 -1.60 0.27
C PRO A 22 -10.58 -1.92 -1.02
N HIS A 23 -9.37 -1.39 -1.12
CA HIS A 23 -8.54 -1.49 -2.32
C HIS A 23 -7.05 -1.57 -1.95
N TRP A 24 -6.24 -1.99 -2.91
CA TRP A 24 -4.79 -2.01 -2.79
C TRP A 24 -4.14 -1.11 -3.84
N ILE A 25 -2.93 -0.63 -3.53
CA ILE A 25 -2.11 0.17 -4.44
C ILE A 25 -0.68 -0.35 -4.36
N LEU A 26 -0.18 -0.88 -5.47
CA LEU A 26 1.23 -1.24 -5.65
C LEU A 26 1.93 -0.10 -6.40
N ARG A 27 3.03 0.40 -5.84
CA ARG A 27 3.96 1.27 -6.58
C ARG A 27 5.26 0.50 -6.77
N ARG A 28 5.61 0.26 -8.03
CA ARG A 28 6.88 -0.35 -8.39
C ARG A 28 7.96 0.70 -8.44
N CYS A 29 9.10 0.40 -7.83
CA CYS A 29 10.29 1.21 -7.83
C CYS A 29 11.44 0.33 -8.32
N ASP A 30 11.69 0.33 -9.62
CA ASP A 30 12.91 -0.26 -10.18
C ASP A 30 13.97 0.86 -10.29
N PRO A 31 14.94 0.92 -9.37
CA PRO A 31 15.97 1.95 -9.42
C PRO A 31 16.89 1.81 -10.64
N ASN A 32 16.94 0.63 -11.27
CA ASN A 32 17.76 0.37 -12.44
C ASN A 32 17.02 0.64 -13.76
N GLN A 33 15.69 0.59 -13.75
CA GLN A 33 14.83 0.86 -14.91
C GLN A 33 13.64 1.76 -14.51
N PRO A 34 13.88 3.06 -14.28
CA PRO A 34 12.85 3.99 -13.82
C PRO A 34 11.62 4.09 -14.73
N GLU A 35 11.77 3.79 -16.02
CA GLU A 35 10.70 3.70 -17.00
C GLU A 35 9.70 2.57 -16.71
N ASN A 36 10.11 1.55 -15.94
CA ASN A 36 9.25 0.46 -15.50
C ASN A 36 8.52 0.77 -14.18
N ASN A 37 8.77 1.95 -13.58
CA ASN A 37 8.02 2.39 -12.42
C ASN A 37 6.55 2.54 -12.80
N ALA A 38 5.72 1.74 -12.17
CA ALA A 38 4.29 1.65 -12.46
C ALA A 38 3.49 1.72 -11.17
N ILE A 39 2.27 2.23 -11.31
CA ILE A 39 1.26 2.18 -10.26
C ILE A 39 0.18 1.22 -10.73
N SER A 40 -0.05 0.18 -9.94
CA SER A 40 -1.16 -0.76 -10.15
C SER A 40 -2.09 -0.68 -8.95
N MET A 41 -3.39 -0.82 -9.18
CA MET A 41 -4.38 -0.77 -8.12
C MET A 41 -5.53 -1.71 -8.43
N GLY A 42 -6.27 -2.07 -7.39
CA GLY A 42 -7.36 -3.00 -7.57
C GLY A 42 -8.13 -3.31 -6.31
N LYS A 43 -9.10 -4.21 -6.44
CA LYS A 43 -9.98 -4.62 -5.34
C LYS A 43 -9.23 -5.52 -4.38
N LEU A 44 -9.48 -5.30 -3.11
CA LEU A 44 -8.85 -6.03 -2.02
C LEU A 44 -9.86 -7.00 -1.41
N LYS A 45 -9.61 -8.31 -1.55
CA LYS A 45 -10.36 -9.34 -0.81
C LYS A 45 -9.58 -9.71 0.44
N PHE A 46 -10.02 -9.17 1.57
CA PHE A 46 -9.42 -9.40 2.89
C PHE A 46 -9.96 -10.71 3.49
N PRO A 47 -9.11 -11.60 4.01
CA PRO A 47 -9.55 -12.58 4.99
C PRO A 47 -9.83 -11.86 6.32
N LYS A 48 -10.59 -12.52 7.21
CA LYS A 48 -10.72 -12.08 8.60
C LYS A 48 -9.36 -12.22 9.26
N PHE A 49 -8.59 -11.14 9.31
CA PHE A 49 -7.32 -11.11 10.02
C PHE A 49 -7.53 -10.67 11.47
N ASP A 50 -6.82 -11.34 12.38
CA ASP A 50 -6.81 -11.06 13.82
C ASP A 50 -6.06 -9.76 14.16
N SER A 51 -5.86 -9.51 15.47
CA SER A 51 -5.20 -8.34 16.06
C SER A 51 -3.78 -8.01 15.55
N ASN A 52 -3.16 -8.87 14.74
CA ASN A 52 -1.85 -8.64 14.13
C ASN A 52 -1.90 -8.71 12.60
N LEU A 53 -2.61 -7.75 12.03
CA LEU A 53 -2.88 -7.65 10.60
C LEU A 53 -1.60 -7.53 9.75
N VAL A 54 -0.66 -6.68 10.15
CA VAL A 54 0.60 -6.46 9.41
C VAL A 54 1.40 -7.76 9.25
N ASN A 55 1.63 -8.49 10.35
CA ASN A 55 2.39 -9.75 10.28
C ASN A 55 1.68 -10.79 9.41
N SER A 56 0.35 -10.80 9.44
CA SER A 56 -0.44 -11.72 8.62
C SER A 56 -0.31 -11.40 7.13
N LEU A 57 -0.34 -10.11 6.76
CA LEU A 57 -0.12 -9.65 5.38
C LEU A 57 1.30 -10.01 4.89
N CYS A 58 2.33 -9.70 5.68
CA CYS A 58 3.72 -10.04 5.34
C CYS A 58 3.90 -11.55 5.12
N ARG A 59 3.30 -12.39 5.96
CA ARG A 59 3.36 -13.85 5.82
C ARG A 59 2.70 -14.35 4.54
N GLU A 60 1.50 -13.83 4.22
CA GLU A 60 0.80 -14.20 2.97
C GLU A 60 1.66 -13.84 1.76
N LEU A 61 2.15 -12.60 1.70
CA LEU A 61 2.98 -12.09 0.60
C LEU A 61 4.31 -12.83 0.44
N ALA A 62 4.90 -13.32 1.54
CA ALA A 62 6.13 -14.12 1.50
C ALA A 62 5.89 -15.56 1.06
N SER A 63 4.71 -16.12 1.35
CA SER A 63 4.39 -17.53 1.09
C SER A 63 3.96 -17.81 -0.35
N ARG A 64 3.37 -16.82 -1.03
CA ARG A 64 2.82 -16.97 -2.39
C ARG A 64 2.62 -15.64 -3.09
N ASN A 65 2.48 -15.70 -4.41
CA ASN A 65 1.94 -14.58 -5.17
C ASN A 65 0.45 -14.37 -4.81
N CYS A 66 0.13 -13.19 -4.27
CA CYS A 66 -1.23 -12.80 -3.90
C CYS A 66 -1.96 -12.01 -4.99
N PHE A 67 -1.25 -11.66 -6.07
CA PHE A 67 -1.76 -10.92 -7.22
C PHE A 67 -2.34 -11.89 -8.26
N ASP A 68 -3.30 -11.42 -9.05
CA ASP A 68 -3.87 -12.12 -10.20
C ASP A 68 -3.00 -12.05 -11.47
N PHE A 69 -1.82 -11.44 -11.37
CA PHE A 69 -0.79 -11.40 -12.41
C PHE A 69 0.56 -11.92 -11.86
N ASP A 70 1.49 -12.27 -12.75
CA ASP A 70 2.84 -12.70 -12.35
C ASP A 70 3.65 -11.53 -11.80
N TYR A 71 3.67 -11.42 -10.47
CA TYR A 71 4.35 -10.35 -9.76
C TYR A 71 5.58 -10.87 -9.04
N LYS A 72 6.72 -10.22 -9.30
CA LYS A 72 7.97 -10.40 -8.56
C LYS A 72 8.37 -9.04 -7.96
N PRO A 73 8.50 -8.94 -6.63
CA PRO A 73 8.81 -7.67 -5.98
C PRO A 73 10.25 -7.22 -6.27
N PHE A 74 10.43 -5.91 -6.41
CA PHE A 74 11.73 -5.25 -6.44
C PHE A 74 12.01 -4.52 -5.13
N GLU A 75 13.29 -4.35 -4.82
CA GLU A 75 13.74 -3.55 -3.69
C GLU A 75 13.20 -2.11 -3.81
N GLY A 76 12.43 -1.68 -2.80
CA GLY A 76 11.80 -0.36 -2.78
C GLY A 76 10.35 -0.34 -3.23
N ASP A 77 9.79 -1.44 -3.74
CA ASP A 77 8.36 -1.54 -4.04
C ASP A 77 7.52 -1.25 -2.78
N THR A 78 6.42 -0.51 -2.94
CA THR A 78 5.48 -0.23 -1.85
C THR A 78 4.10 -0.77 -2.16
N LEU A 79 3.48 -1.39 -1.17
CA LEU A 79 2.14 -1.93 -1.26
C LEU A 79 1.27 -1.36 -0.15
N ALA A 80 0.27 -0.56 -0.53
CA ALA A 80 -0.70 0.00 0.38
C ALA A 80 -1.99 -0.82 0.35
N PHE A 81 -2.50 -1.15 1.53
CA PHE A 81 -3.82 -1.73 1.76
C PHE A 81 -4.68 -0.65 2.41
N ASN A 82 -5.73 -0.23 1.70
CA ASN A 82 -6.68 0.75 2.19
C ASN A 82 -7.99 0.04 2.52
N THR A 83 -8.41 0.10 3.77
CA THR A 83 -9.75 -0.29 4.22
C THR A 83 -10.50 0.97 4.67
N LEU A 84 -11.77 0.82 5.07
CA LEU A 84 -12.58 1.94 5.55
C LEU A 84 -11.95 2.65 6.77
N ASP A 85 -11.33 1.88 7.66
CA ASP A 85 -10.87 2.36 8.96
C ASP A 85 -9.34 2.44 9.09
N THR A 86 -8.60 1.88 8.14
CA THR A 86 -7.15 1.71 8.29
C THR A 86 -6.42 1.73 6.95
N ARG A 87 -5.25 2.35 6.95
CA ARG A 87 -4.29 2.27 5.85
C ARG A 87 -2.99 1.65 6.35
N ILE A 88 -2.59 0.54 5.74
CA ILE A 88 -1.32 -0.13 5.99
C ILE A 88 -0.45 0.03 4.76
N VAL A 89 0.78 0.48 4.93
CA VAL A 89 1.77 0.54 3.85
C VAL A 89 2.89 -0.42 4.21
N LEU A 90 3.21 -1.31 3.27
CA LEU A 90 4.36 -2.20 3.35
C LEU A 90 5.39 -1.77 2.31
N LYS A 91 6.66 -2.01 2.61
CA LYS A 91 7.76 -1.81 1.69
C LYS A 91 8.54 -3.11 1.55
N PHE A 92 8.93 -3.43 0.32
CA PHE A 92 9.81 -4.55 0.06
C PHE A 92 11.26 -4.12 0.22
N THR A 93 11.94 -4.68 1.22
CA THR A 93 13.35 -4.41 1.51
C THR A 93 14.07 -5.67 1.96
N SER A 94 15.31 -5.85 1.54
CA SER A 94 16.16 -6.98 1.91
C SER A 94 15.49 -8.34 1.65
N GLY A 95 14.77 -8.46 0.54
CA GLY A 95 14.10 -9.70 0.13
C GLY A 95 12.78 -10.02 0.86
N GLY A 96 12.21 -9.09 1.62
CA GLY A 96 10.94 -9.31 2.32
C GLY A 96 10.07 -8.06 2.46
N TRP A 97 8.76 -8.27 2.65
CA TRP A 97 7.82 -7.20 2.98
C TRP A 97 7.88 -6.86 4.47
N GLY A 98 8.08 -5.59 4.78
CA GLY A 98 8.02 -5.03 6.13
C GLY A 98 7.06 -3.86 6.22
N TYR A 99 6.60 -3.53 7.42
CA TYR A 99 5.78 -2.34 7.64
C TYR A 99 6.59 -1.10 7.30
N ASP A 100 6.10 -0.30 6.36
CA ASP A 100 6.64 1.01 6.06
C ASP A 100 6.11 1.97 7.11
N MET A 101 6.74 1.95 8.29
CA MET A 101 6.51 3.01 9.26
C MET A 101 6.84 4.32 8.54
N PRO A 102 5.89 5.27 8.41
CA PRO A 102 6.32 6.62 8.15
C PRO A 102 7.25 6.93 9.32
N SER A 103 8.55 7.08 9.03
CA SER A 103 9.46 7.75 9.96
C SER A 103 8.67 8.93 10.49
N PHE A 104 8.54 9.07 11.81
CA PHE A 104 7.90 10.21 12.45
C PHE A 104 8.51 11.49 11.87
N GLU A 105 8.02 11.93 10.71
CA GLU A 105 8.16 13.28 10.26
C GLU A 105 7.32 14.00 11.29
N ARG A 106 8.01 14.58 12.28
CA ARG A 106 7.43 15.59 13.16
C ARG A 106 6.52 16.42 12.28
N PRO A 107 5.24 16.59 12.62
CA PRO A 107 4.34 17.38 11.80
C PRO A 107 5.09 18.67 11.49
N LYS A 108 5.36 18.93 10.20
CA LYS A 108 5.89 20.22 9.77
C LYS A 108 4.82 21.20 10.23
N LEU A 109 5.06 21.83 11.37
CA LEU A 109 4.29 22.96 11.84
C LEU A 109 4.35 23.95 10.69
N TYR A 110 3.29 24.02 9.90
CA TYR A 110 3.08 25.13 9.00
C TYR A 110 2.90 26.34 9.90
N THR A 111 4.00 27.01 10.25
CA THR A 111 3.95 28.38 10.71
C THR A 111 3.46 29.20 9.53
N LYS A 112 2.14 29.40 9.48
CA LYS A 112 1.53 30.43 8.66
C LYS A 112 2.06 31.76 9.22
N ALA A 113 3.14 32.27 8.63
CA ALA A 113 3.58 33.63 8.88
C ALA A 113 2.49 34.57 8.34
N SER A 114 1.60 35.02 9.22
CA SER A 114 0.74 36.16 8.96
C SER A 114 1.62 37.41 9.07
N GLY A 115 2.16 37.86 7.94
CA GLY A 115 2.79 39.16 7.86
C GLY A 115 1.75 40.26 8.05
N TYR A 116 1.91 41.09 9.09
CA TYR A 116 1.34 42.43 9.11
C TYR A 116 2.41 43.37 8.56
N ILE A 117 2.11 44.07 7.46
CA ILE A 117 2.82 45.30 7.12
C ILE A 117 1.83 46.43 7.41
N ASN A 118 2.03 47.07 8.56
CA ASN A 118 1.50 48.41 8.79
C ASN A 118 2.29 49.36 7.88
N ASN A 119 1.60 50.05 6.98
CA ASN A 119 2.14 51.27 6.39
C ASN A 119 1.40 52.47 6.97
N ILE A 120 2.24 53.46 7.29
CA ILE A 120 2.05 54.68 8.09
C ILE A 120 1.00 55.60 7.48
#